data_AF-A0A319EQF8-F1
#
_entry.id   AF-A0A319EQF8-F1
#
_cell.length_a   1.000
_cell.length_b   1.000
_cell.length_c   1.000
_cell.angle_alpha   90.00
_cell.angle_beta   90.00
_cell.angle_gamma   90.00
#
_symmetry.space_group_name_H-M   'P 1'
#
loop_
_entity.id
_entity.type
_entity.pdbx_description
1 polymer ?
#
loop_
_entity_poly.entity_id
_entity_poly.type
_entity_poly.pdbx_seq_one_letter_code
_entity_poly.pdbx_strand_id
1 'polypeptide(L)'
;MAPRLRAFEPDTATKNCKQRDKWLCMVTQGDIPLESAHIFPPSLEKWHKNYTHSEDFWCTLRMFWSSERVDSWQRATIGGTERCSNLISLTSHVRNLWDMAVFGLRPVKMSSDQKSLTVQFYWLQPSSYCPRISMKSRPKFPADLQDAPENARICDCGTAKPVSSGDTMTFQTDDTDKHPLPSPELLDMQWVLHRLLALSGARDHPGTHLL
;
A
#
# COMPACT_ATOMS: atom_id res chain seq x y z
N MET A 1 -6.08 42.99 4.32
CA MET A 1 -5.24 42.14 3.46
C MET A 1 -5.46 40.70 3.88
N ALA A 2 -6.12 39.89 3.07
CA ALA A 2 -6.23 38.45 3.32
C ALA A 2 -4.86 37.79 3.06
N PRO A 3 -4.40 36.86 3.91
CA PRO A 3 -3.16 36.14 3.63
C PRO A 3 -3.36 35.30 2.37
N ARG A 4 -2.48 35.49 1.38
CA ARG A 4 -2.39 34.58 0.22
C ARG A 4 -2.12 33.19 0.77
N LEU A 5 -3.06 32.27 0.54
CA LEU A 5 -2.85 30.83 0.72
C LEU A 5 -1.57 30.49 -0.04
N ARG A 6 -0.49 30.14 0.67
CA ARG A 6 0.70 29.57 0.04
C ARG A 6 0.24 28.29 -0.63
N ALA A 7 0.37 28.21 -1.96
CA ALA A 7 0.25 26.95 -2.65
C ALA A 7 1.20 25.96 -1.96
N PHE A 8 0.67 24.84 -1.50
CA PHE A 8 1.47 23.77 -0.90
C PHE A 8 2.37 23.23 -2.01
N GLU A 9 3.66 23.58 -1.98
CA GLU A 9 4.64 22.95 -2.87
C GLU A 9 4.82 21.51 -2.39
N PRO A 10 4.57 20.50 -3.23
CA PRO A 10 4.75 19.12 -2.83
C PRO A 10 6.24 18.85 -2.57
N ASP A 11 6.53 18.23 -1.43
CA ASP A 11 7.88 17.79 -1.06
C ASP A 11 8.52 16.96 -2.19
N THR A 12 9.85 17.02 -2.30
CA THR A 12 10.62 16.42 -3.42
C THR A 12 10.26 14.96 -3.67
N ALA A 13 10.04 14.16 -2.62
CA ALA A 13 9.64 12.76 -2.74
C ALA A 13 8.26 12.59 -3.41
N THR A 14 7.29 13.43 -3.07
CA THR A 14 5.94 13.45 -3.67
C THR A 14 6.02 13.79 -5.15
N LYS A 15 6.82 14.81 -5.50
CA LYS A 15 7.03 15.18 -6.92
C LYS A 15 7.70 14.06 -7.70
N ASN A 16 8.77 13.46 -7.16
CA ASN A 16 9.49 12.36 -7.80
C ASN A 16 8.58 11.13 -7.98
N CYS A 17 7.73 10.82 -7.00
CA CYS A 17 6.74 9.74 -7.09
C CYS A 17 5.75 9.98 -8.24
N LYS A 18 5.15 11.18 -8.32
CA LYS A 18 4.21 11.49 -9.40
C LYS A 18 4.89 11.50 -10.77
N GLN A 19 6.14 11.98 -10.85
CA GLN A 19 6.91 11.96 -12.09
C GLN A 19 7.25 10.53 -12.53
N ARG A 20 7.68 9.66 -11.59
CA ARG A 20 7.88 8.22 -11.84
C ARG A 20 6.62 7.58 -12.41
N ASP A 21 5.48 7.88 -11.81
CA ASP A 21 4.18 7.31 -12.14
C ASP A 21 3.50 8.02 -13.34
N LYS A 22 4.25 8.87 -14.06
CA LYS A 22 3.77 9.61 -15.24
C LYS A 22 2.52 10.44 -14.99
N TRP A 23 2.32 10.90 -13.75
CA TRP A 23 1.14 11.63 -13.30
C TRP A 23 -0.17 10.84 -13.44
N LEU A 24 -0.08 9.51 -13.37
CA LEU A 24 -1.23 8.61 -13.42
C LEU A 24 -1.34 7.79 -12.13
N CYS A 25 -2.56 7.38 -11.82
CA CYS A 25 -2.84 6.41 -10.78
C CYS A 25 -2.27 5.06 -11.19
N MET A 26 -1.42 4.48 -10.35
CA MET A 26 -0.75 3.21 -10.65
C MET A 26 -1.70 2.01 -10.75
N VAL A 27 -2.94 2.17 -10.28
CA VAL A 27 -3.98 1.12 -10.29
C VAL A 27 -5.00 1.34 -11.40
N THR A 28 -5.44 2.60 -11.62
CA THR A 28 -6.55 2.91 -12.53
C THR A 28 -6.15 3.71 -13.75
N GLN A 29 -4.90 4.15 -13.87
CA GLN A 29 -4.44 5.03 -14.96
C GLN A 29 -5.21 6.36 -15.08
N GLY A 30 -5.96 6.76 -14.06
CA GLY A 30 -6.62 8.08 -13.97
C GLY A 30 -5.66 9.16 -13.47
N ASP A 31 -5.92 10.41 -13.80
CA ASP A 31 -4.97 11.53 -13.62
C ASP A 31 -5.39 12.59 -12.59
N ILE A 32 -6.68 12.71 -12.23
CA ILE A 32 -7.18 13.76 -11.33
C ILE A 32 -8.34 13.27 -10.44
N PRO A 33 -8.39 13.66 -9.15
CA PRO A 33 -7.29 14.20 -8.34
C PRO A 33 -6.25 13.12 -8.02
N LEU A 34 -4.96 13.42 -8.22
CA LEU A 34 -3.84 12.50 -7.97
C LEU A 34 -3.05 12.85 -6.71
N GLU A 35 -2.87 11.86 -5.86
CA GLU A 35 -2.21 11.97 -4.56
C GLU A 35 -1.09 10.95 -4.43
N SER A 36 -0.08 11.26 -3.61
CA SER A 36 0.95 10.29 -3.23
C SER A 36 0.53 9.60 -1.94
N ALA A 37 0.40 8.28 -1.97
CA ALA A 37 0.07 7.45 -0.83
C ALA A 37 1.34 6.75 -0.31
N HIS A 38 1.52 6.74 1.00
CA HIS A 38 2.61 6.00 1.63
C HIS A 38 2.32 4.50 1.61
N ILE A 39 3.37 3.72 1.37
CA ILE A 39 3.33 2.25 1.52
C ILE A 39 3.54 1.92 2.99
N PHE A 40 4.66 2.35 3.57
CA PHE A 40 4.88 2.33 5.01
C PHE A 40 4.46 3.68 5.61
N PRO A 41 3.44 3.70 6.48
CA PRO A 41 2.85 4.95 6.95
C PRO A 41 3.75 5.70 7.96
N PRO A 42 3.76 7.05 7.92
CA PRO A 42 4.49 7.89 8.89
C PRO A 42 4.09 7.66 10.35
N SER A 43 2.87 7.19 10.61
CA SER A 43 2.44 6.83 11.96
C SER A 43 3.31 5.73 12.55
N LEU A 44 3.66 4.68 11.79
CA LEU A 44 4.54 3.60 12.25
C LEU A 44 6.01 4.06 12.42
N GLU A 45 6.46 5.07 11.69
CA GLU A 45 7.79 5.68 11.91
C GLU A 45 7.88 6.42 13.26
N LYS A 46 6.81 7.09 13.69
CA LYS A 46 6.77 7.75 15.01
C LYS A 46 6.85 6.73 16.15
N TRP A 47 6.22 5.57 15.96
CA TRP A 47 6.34 4.44 16.90
C TRP A 47 7.78 3.90 16.95
N HIS A 48 8.49 3.93 15.82
CA HIS A 48 9.90 3.54 15.75
C HIS A 48 10.84 4.37 16.64
N LYS A 49 10.53 5.65 16.87
CA LYS A 49 11.32 6.54 17.73
C LYS A 49 11.15 6.23 19.22
N ASN A 50 10.11 5.47 19.59
CA ASN A 50 9.94 4.91 20.93
C ASN A 50 10.52 3.48 20.94
N TYR A 51 11.76 3.35 21.41
CA TYR A 51 12.58 2.13 21.29
C TYR A 51 11.90 0.84 21.81
N THR A 52 11.06 0.95 22.83
CA THR A 52 10.34 -0.21 23.40
C THR A 52 9.26 -0.75 22.46
N HIS A 53 8.40 0.13 21.92
CA HIS A 53 7.30 -0.30 21.06
C HIS A 53 7.76 -0.75 19.66
N SER A 54 8.90 -0.24 19.20
CA SER A 54 9.44 -0.58 17.88
C SER A 54 9.99 -2.00 17.84
N GLU A 55 10.74 -2.40 18.87
CA GLU A 55 11.24 -3.78 19.00
C GLU A 55 10.09 -4.77 19.20
N ASP A 56 9.07 -4.41 19.99
CA ASP A 56 7.88 -5.25 20.19
C ASP A 56 7.14 -5.54 18.88
N PHE A 57 7.02 -4.54 17.99
CA PHE A 57 6.40 -4.71 16.68
C PHE A 57 7.14 -5.74 15.81
N TRP A 58 8.45 -5.57 15.62
CA TRP A 58 9.23 -6.48 14.78
C TRP A 58 9.37 -7.88 15.41
N CYS A 59 9.54 -7.97 16.73
CA CYS A 59 9.56 -9.24 17.45
C CYS A 59 8.24 -9.99 17.27
N THR A 60 7.10 -9.30 17.33
CA THR A 60 5.78 -9.90 17.07
C THR A 60 5.70 -10.45 15.65
N LEU A 61 6.14 -9.71 14.64
CA LEU A 61 6.16 -10.20 13.25
C LEU A 61 7.05 -11.44 13.08
N ARG A 62 8.21 -11.49 13.76
CA ARG A 62 9.13 -12.64 13.72
C ARG A 62 8.53 -13.92 14.34
N MET A 63 7.44 -13.83 15.11
CA MET A 63 6.71 -15.01 15.57
C MET A 63 5.93 -15.72 14.45
N PHE A 64 5.59 -15.01 13.37
CA PHE A 64 4.72 -15.52 12.29
C PHE A 64 5.45 -15.65 10.94
N TRP A 65 6.49 -14.85 10.70
CA TRP A 65 7.30 -14.88 9.47
C TRP A 65 8.79 -15.07 9.78
N SER A 66 9.55 -15.56 8.80
CA SER A 66 10.99 -15.76 8.97
C SER A 66 11.71 -14.46 9.31
N SER A 67 12.73 -14.54 10.17
CA SER A 67 13.54 -13.38 10.53
C SER A 67 14.10 -12.68 9.30
N GLU A 68 14.61 -13.42 8.31
CA GLU A 68 15.11 -12.87 7.05
C GLU A 68 14.09 -11.94 6.35
N ARG A 69 12.83 -12.37 6.26
CA ARG A 69 11.77 -11.59 5.63
C ARG A 69 11.45 -10.33 6.43
N VAL A 70 11.32 -10.47 7.75
CA VAL A 70 11.02 -9.35 8.64
C VAL A 70 12.17 -8.34 8.67
N ASP A 71 13.41 -8.80 8.70
CA ASP A 71 14.62 -7.98 8.68
C ASP A 71 14.76 -7.24 7.33
N SER A 72 14.27 -7.82 6.23
CA SER A 72 14.18 -7.13 4.94
C SER A 72 13.19 -5.95 5.00
N TRP A 73 12.03 -6.14 5.62
CA TRP A 73 11.03 -5.09 5.82
C TRP A 73 11.58 -3.99 6.71
N GLN A 74 12.17 -4.35 7.85
CA GLN A 74 12.76 -3.41 8.81
C GLN A 74 13.89 -2.59 8.16
N ARG A 75 14.76 -3.20 7.35
CA ARG A 75 15.80 -2.46 6.62
C ARG A 75 15.20 -1.46 5.62
N ALA A 76 14.10 -1.82 4.96
CA ALA A 76 13.46 -0.95 3.99
C ALA A 76 12.83 0.31 4.62
N THR A 77 12.53 0.30 5.92
CA THR A 77 12.05 1.49 6.64
C THR A 77 13.17 2.47 7.03
N ILE A 78 14.44 2.05 6.99
CA ILE A 78 15.59 2.91 7.30
C ILE A 78 15.65 4.08 6.31
N GLY A 79 15.82 5.30 6.83
CA GLY A 79 15.85 6.52 6.01
C GLY A 79 14.51 7.28 5.95
N GLY A 80 13.51 6.85 6.74
CA GLY A 80 12.26 7.57 6.95
C GLY A 80 11.19 7.29 5.88
N THR A 81 10.02 7.93 6.06
CA THR A 81 8.84 7.69 5.23
C THR A 81 8.72 8.59 4.00
N GLU A 82 9.36 9.76 4.01
CA GLU A 82 9.30 10.75 2.92
C GLU A 82 10.30 10.43 1.79
N ARG A 83 10.15 9.26 1.16
CA ARG A 83 11.00 8.79 0.05
C ARG A 83 10.17 8.30 -1.12
N CYS A 84 10.63 8.55 -2.34
CA CYS A 84 9.94 8.13 -3.57
C CYS A 84 9.62 6.63 -3.59
N SER A 85 10.55 5.79 -3.12
CA SER A 85 10.38 4.32 -3.04
C SER A 85 9.37 3.86 -1.98
N ASN A 86 8.91 4.75 -1.10
CA ASN A 86 7.85 4.51 -0.13
C ASN A 86 6.50 5.13 -0.55
N LEU A 87 6.42 5.71 -1.75
CA LEU A 87 5.22 6.40 -2.24
C LEU A 87 4.70 5.75 -3.52
N ILE A 88 3.38 5.75 -3.69
CA ILE A 88 2.67 5.38 -4.93
C ILE A 88 1.65 6.46 -5.28
N SER A 89 1.50 6.76 -6.57
CA SER A 89 0.49 7.73 -7.02
C SER A 89 -0.86 7.03 -7.20
N LEU A 90 -1.88 7.51 -6.49
CA LEU A 90 -3.25 7.00 -6.53
C LEU A 90 -4.23 8.17 -6.70
N THR A 91 -5.36 7.95 -7.38
CA THR A 91 -6.44 8.94 -7.33
C THR A 91 -7.08 8.97 -5.93
N SER A 92 -7.69 10.08 -5.51
CA SER A 92 -8.22 10.22 -4.13
C SER A 92 -9.16 9.07 -3.72
N HIS A 93 -10.03 8.60 -4.62
CA HIS A 93 -10.90 7.46 -4.34
C HIS A 93 -10.10 6.17 -4.12
N VAL A 94 -9.12 5.88 -4.98
CA VAL A 94 -8.29 4.68 -4.88
C VAL A 94 -7.39 4.74 -3.65
N ARG A 95 -6.87 5.92 -3.29
CA ARG A 95 -6.14 6.14 -2.06
C ARG A 95 -6.98 5.80 -0.83
N ASN A 96 -8.23 6.28 -0.75
CA ASN A 96 -9.09 5.94 0.38
C ASN A 96 -9.30 4.43 0.51
N LEU A 97 -9.46 3.72 -0.61
CA LEU A 97 -9.56 2.26 -0.61
C LEU A 97 -8.25 1.58 -0.16
N TRP A 98 -7.10 2.15 -0.51
CA TRP A 98 -5.78 1.70 -0.06
C TRP A 98 -5.62 1.88 1.46
N ASP A 99 -5.88 3.09 1.96
CA ASP A 99 -5.74 3.45 3.38
C ASP A 99 -6.69 2.61 4.27
N MET A 100 -7.87 2.26 3.75
CA MET A 100 -8.83 1.36 4.41
C MET A 100 -8.50 -0.14 4.27
N ALA A 101 -7.39 -0.51 3.65
CA ALA A 101 -7.02 -1.89 3.31
C ALA A 101 -8.16 -2.66 2.60
N VAL A 102 -8.88 -1.98 1.68
CA VAL A 102 -9.92 -2.60 0.83
C VAL A 102 -9.29 -3.45 -0.27
N PHE A 103 -8.07 -3.10 -0.69
CA PHE A 103 -7.26 -3.91 -1.60
C PHE A 103 -5.82 -3.99 -1.12
N GLY A 104 -5.07 -4.91 -1.72
CA GLY A 104 -3.64 -5.08 -1.51
C GLY A 104 -2.89 -5.23 -2.82
N LEU A 105 -1.63 -4.80 -2.82
CA LEU A 105 -0.71 -4.92 -3.95
C LEU A 105 0.40 -5.89 -3.58
N ARG A 106 0.38 -7.08 -4.17
CA ARG A 106 1.39 -8.11 -3.94
C ARG A 106 2.57 -7.93 -4.91
N PRO A 107 3.79 -7.67 -4.45
CA PRO A 107 4.96 -7.68 -5.33
C PRO A 107 5.24 -9.11 -5.81
N VAL A 108 5.46 -9.27 -7.11
CA VAL A 108 5.73 -10.58 -7.74
C VAL A 108 7.19 -10.71 -8.12
N LYS A 109 7.72 -9.73 -8.85
CA LYS A 109 9.10 -9.78 -9.37
C LYS A 109 9.62 -8.39 -9.70
N MET A 110 10.83 -8.10 -9.20
CA MET A 110 11.65 -6.99 -9.67
C MET A 110 12.56 -7.47 -10.81
N SER A 111 12.71 -6.67 -11.87
CA SER A 111 13.65 -6.94 -12.95
C SER A 111 15.10 -6.80 -12.46
N SER A 112 16.04 -7.46 -13.15
CA SER A 112 17.46 -7.43 -12.75
C SER A 112 18.08 -6.04 -12.82
N ASP A 113 17.57 -5.17 -13.70
CA ASP A 113 17.98 -3.76 -13.83
C ASP A 113 17.21 -2.81 -12.91
N GLN A 114 16.29 -3.34 -12.08
CA GLN A 114 15.42 -2.59 -11.17
C GLN A 114 14.50 -1.55 -11.84
N LYS A 115 14.30 -1.64 -13.17
CA LYS A 115 13.46 -0.71 -13.93
C LYS A 115 12.02 -1.15 -14.08
N SER A 116 11.68 -2.39 -13.72
CA SER A 116 10.34 -2.94 -13.82
C SER A 116 9.99 -3.78 -12.60
N LEU A 117 8.85 -3.48 -11.99
CA LEU A 117 8.28 -4.25 -10.88
C LEU A 117 6.90 -4.77 -11.28
N THR A 118 6.77 -6.09 -11.34
CA THR A 118 5.49 -6.75 -11.53
C THR A 118 4.77 -6.86 -10.19
N VAL A 119 3.52 -6.41 -10.16
CA VAL A 119 2.65 -6.37 -8.98
C VAL A 119 1.31 -7.00 -9.33
N GLN A 120 0.70 -7.73 -8.40
CA GLN A 120 -0.65 -8.25 -8.53
C GLN A 120 -1.62 -7.50 -7.61
N PHE A 121 -2.76 -7.12 -8.17
CA PHE A 121 -3.86 -6.52 -7.43
C PHE A 121 -4.74 -7.60 -6.79
N TYR A 122 -5.23 -7.34 -5.58
CA TYR A 122 -6.22 -8.18 -4.91
C TYR A 122 -7.23 -7.35 -4.12
N TRP A 123 -8.52 -7.55 -4.39
CA TRP A 123 -9.57 -7.12 -3.47
C TRP A 123 -9.49 -7.93 -2.18
N LEU A 124 -9.55 -7.24 -1.04
CA LEU A 124 -9.50 -7.84 0.29
C LEU A 124 -10.91 -7.83 0.88
N GLN A 125 -11.45 -9.01 1.15
CA GLN A 125 -12.75 -9.15 1.78
C GLN A 125 -12.60 -8.99 3.30
N PRO A 126 -13.12 -7.91 3.92
CA PRO A 126 -13.31 -7.85 5.36
C PRO A 126 -14.07 -9.07 5.88
N SER A 127 -13.52 -9.68 6.92
CA SER A 127 -14.29 -10.58 7.77
C SER A 127 -15.06 -9.76 8.80
N SER A 128 -16.28 -10.17 9.14
CA SER A 128 -16.98 -9.59 10.29
C SER A 128 -16.14 -9.75 11.55
N TYR A 129 -16.02 -8.68 12.35
CA TYR A 129 -15.28 -8.72 13.60
C TYR A 129 -15.79 -9.87 14.48
N CYS A 130 -14.89 -10.78 14.83
CA CYS A 130 -15.20 -11.93 15.68
C CYS A 130 -14.09 -12.10 16.71
N PRO A 131 -14.34 -11.88 18.01
CA PRO A 131 -13.31 -11.94 19.05
C PRO A 131 -12.73 -13.35 19.24
N ARG A 132 -13.39 -14.38 18.70
CA ARG A 132 -12.93 -15.77 18.73
C ARG A 132 -13.20 -16.43 17.39
N ILE A 133 -12.13 -16.69 16.64
CA ILE A 133 -12.20 -17.48 15.40
C ILE A 133 -11.64 -18.87 15.64
N SER A 134 -12.21 -19.87 14.96
CA SER A 134 -11.63 -21.21 14.93
C SER A 134 -10.28 -21.15 14.21
N MET A 135 -9.23 -21.75 14.78
CA MET A 135 -7.93 -21.86 14.11
C MET A 135 -8.00 -22.61 12.76
N LYS A 136 -9.07 -23.39 12.54
CA LYS A 136 -9.31 -24.10 11.28
C LYS A 136 -10.06 -23.26 10.24
N SER A 137 -10.52 -22.05 10.60
CA SER A 137 -11.16 -21.16 9.64
C SER A 137 -10.15 -20.77 8.56
N ARG A 138 -10.53 -20.96 7.30
CA ARG A 138 -9.71 -20.52 6.17
C ARG A 138 -10.27 -19.22 5.65
N PRO A 139 -9.50 -18.13 5.64
CA PRO A 139 -9.95 -16.91 5.02
C PRO A 139 -10.13 -17.12 3.52
N LYS A 140 -11.17 -16.51 2.95
CA LYS A 140 -11.44 -16.56 1.51
C LYS A 140 -10.89 -15.28 0.88
N PHE A 141 -9.99 -15.45 -0.08
CA PHE A 141 -9.53 -14.40 -0.98
C PHE A 141 -9.70 -14.92 -2.41
N PRO A 142 -10.91 -14.83 -2.98
CA PRO A 142 -11.16 -15.30 -4.34
C PRO A 142 -10.26 -14.55 -5.32
N ALA A 143 -9.69 -15.29 -6.27
CA ALA A 143 -8.65 -14.78 -7.15
C ALA A 143 -9.19 -13.91 -8.29
N ASP A 144 -10.51 -13.79 -8.43
CA ASP A 144 -11.22 -13.22 -9.59
C ASP A 144 -12.32 -12.23 -9.21
N LEU A 145 -12.32 -11.73 -7.96
CA LEU A 145 -13.25 -10.68 -7.55
C LEU A 145 -13.10 -9.46 -8.44
N GLN A 146 -14.22 -8.93 -8.94
CA GLN A 146 -14.24 -7.69 -9.74
C GLN A 146 -14.62 -6.48 -8.89
N ASP A 147 -15.07 -6.70 -7.67
CA ASP A 147 -15.53 -5.70 -6.73
C ASP A 147 -15.15 -6.03 -5.29
N ALA A 148 -14.95 -4.98 -4.50
CA ALA A 148 -14.80 -5.09 -3.06
C ALA A 148 -16.17 -5.24 -2.38
N PRO A 149 -16.20 -5.70 -1.12
CA PRO A 149 -17.42 -5.65 -0.32
C PRO A 149 -18.01 -4.23 -0.30
N GLU A 150 -19.34 -4.13 -0.25
CA GLU A 150 -20.11 -2.88 -0.35
C GLU A 150 -20.15 -2.22 -1.75
N ASN A 151 -19.92 -3.01 -2.81
CA ASN A 151 -20.02 -2.58 -4.22
C ASN A 151 -18.97 -1.52 -4.64
N ALA A 152 -17.84 -1.44 -3.93
CA ALA A 152 -16.72 -0.61 -4.38
C ALA A 152 -16.08 -1.22 -5.64
N ARG A 153 -15.96 -0.42 -6.69
CA ARG A 153 -15.41 -0.81 -8.00
C ARG A 153 -14.46 0.27 -8.49
N ILE A 154 -13.36 -0.17 -9.08
CA ILE A 154 -12.45 0.71 -9.80
C ILE A 154 -12.22 0.13 -11.19
N CYS A 155 -12.09 1.01 -12.17
CA CYS A 155 -11.81 0.62 -13.55
C CYS A 155 -10.51 1.27 -13.99
N ASP A 156 -9.77 0.58 -14.84
CA ASP A 156 -8.67 1.18 -15.59
C ASP A 156 -9.25 2.18 -16.61
N CYS A 157 -8.86 3.46 -16.48
CA CYS A 157 -9.35 4.56 -17.29
C CYS A 157 -8.88 4.49 -18.75
N GLY A 158 -7.77 3.80 -19.04
CA GLY A 158 -7.25 3.65 -20.41
C GLY A 158 -7.98 2.57 -21.20
N THR A 159 -8.41 1.50 -20.53
CA THR A 159 -9.04 0.32 -21.15
C THR A 159 -10.54 0.20 -20.87
N ALA A 160 -11.06 1.00 -19.93
CA ALA A 160 -12.43 0.93 -19.40
C ALA A 160 -12.80 -0.44 -18.79
N LYS A 161 -11.81 -1.24 -18.41
CA LYS A 161 -12.02 -2.57 -17.80
C LYS A 161 -12.02 -2.49 -16.28
N PRO A 162 -12.83 -3.32 -15.58
CA PRO A 162 -12.77 -3.41 -14.13
C PRO A 162 -11.41 -3.97 -13.69
N VAL A 163 -10.85 -3.42 -12.61
CA VAL A 163 -9.68 -3.99 -11.95
C VAL A 163 -10.13 -5.13 -11.05
N SER A 164 -9.60 -6.32 -11.31
CA SER A 164 -9.98 -7.56 -10.66
C SER A 164 -8.84 -8.10 -9.81
N SER A 165 -9.18 -8.91 -8.80
CA SER A 165 -8.19 -9.73 -8.11
C SER A 165 -7.39 -10.55 -9.13
N GLY A 166 -6.10 -10.74 -8.86
CA GLY A 166 -5.18 -11.44 -9.76
C GLY A 166 -4.68 -10.62 -10.95
N ASP A 167 -5.26 -9.45 -11.23
CA ASP A 167 -4.77 -8.58 -12.31
C ASP A 167 -3.31 -8.20 -12.07
N THR A 168 -2.51 -8.31 -13.14
CA THR A 168 -1.08 -8.06 -13.09
C THR A 168 -0.78 -6.69 -13.68
N MET A 169 -0.09 -5.87 -12.88
CA MET A 169 0.34 -4.52 -13.21
C MET A 169 1.86 -4.50 -13.30
N THR A 170 2.40 -3.66 -14.18
CA THR A 170 3.85 -3.45 -14.29
C THR A 170 4.18 -2.00 -13.99
N PHE A 171 4.90 -1.77 -12.91
CA PHE A 171 5.40 -0.45 -12.54
C PHE A 171 6.78 -0.27 -13.17
N GLN A 172 7.03 0.89 -13.79
CA GLN A 172 8.26 1.13 -14.54
C GLN A 172 8.92 2.45 -14.15
N THR A 173 10.24 2.48 -14.26
CA THR A 173 11.05 3.70 -14.15
C THR A 173 12.20 3.68 -15.14
N ASP A 174 12.54 4.85 -15.67
CA ASP A 174 13.72 5.03 -16.51
C ASP A 174 14.97 5.42 -15.71
N ASP A 175 14.79 5.92 -14.48
CA ASP A 175 15.83 6.44 -13.58
C ASP A 175 15.66 5.82 -12.19
N THR A 176 16.49 4.81 -11.90
CA THR A 176 16.44 4.04 -10.65
C THR A 176 16.91 4.85 -9.44
N ASP A 177 17.69 5.92 -9.66
CA ASP A 177 18.30 6.70 -8.57
C ASP A 177 17.39 7.85 -8.16
N LYS A 178 16.85 8.62 -9.12
CA LYS A 178 15.96 9.76 -8.85
C LYS A 178 14.51 9.36 -8.67
N HIS A 179 14.07 8.34 -9.42
CA HIS A 179 12.70 7.87 -9.48
C HIS A 179 12.61 6.36 -9.19
N PRO A 180 13.15 5.89 -8.05
CA PRO A 180 13.12 4.47 -7.73
C PRO A 180 11.68 3.97 -7.69
N LEU A 181 11.50 2.73 -8.16
CA LEU A 181 10.24 2.01 -7.98
C LEU A 181 9.90 1.85 -6.50
N PRO A 182 8.61 1.61 -6.19
CA PRO A 182 8.21 1.16 -4.86
C PRO A 182 9.08 0.01 -4.37
N SER A 183 9.54 0.07 -3.12
CA SER A 183 10.32 -1.02 -2.52
C SER A 183 9.48 -2.30 -2.50
N PRO A 184 9.96 -3.40 -3.10
CA PRO A 184 9.29 -4.70 -3.02
C PRO A 184 9.10 -5.16 -1.58
N GLU A 185 10.05 -4.88 -0.69
CA GLU A 185 10.00 -5.24 0.72
C GLU A 185 8.87 -4.49 1.45
N LEU A 186 8.74 -3.18 1.20
CA LEU A 186 7.66 -2.39 1.79
C LEU A 186 6.28 -2.81 1.24
N LEU A 187 6.17 -3.08 -0.06
CA LEU A 187 4.94 -3.61 -0.65
C LEU A 187 4.59 -4.98 -0.11
N ASP A 188 5.57 -5.86 0.11
CA ASP A 188 5.35 -7.19 0.67
C ASP A 188 4.87 -7.12 2.13
N MET A 189 5.47 -6.23 2.94
CA MET A 189 5.01 -5.94 4.28
C MET A 189 3.56 -5.40 4.26
N GLN A 190 3.29 -4.38 3.44
CA GLN A 190 1.97 -3.77 3.37
C GLN A 190 0.90 -4.77 2.89
N TRP A 191 1.24 -5.62 1.92
CA TRP A 191 0.40 -6.73 1.49
C TRP A 191 0.03 -7.66 2.64
N VAL A 192 0.98 -8.02 3.50
CA VAL A 192 0.73 -8.84 4.69
C VAL A 192 -0.16 -8.08 5.68
N LEU A 193 0.18 -6.84 6.02
CA LEU A 193 -0.54 -6.06 7.03
C LEU A 193 -1.97 -5.72 6.61
N HIS A 194 -2.20 -5.36 5.34
CA HIS A 194 -3.55 -5.13 4.80
C HIS A 194 -4.42 -6.38 4.90
N ARG A 195 -3.86 -7.56 4.64
CA ARG A 195 -4.61 -8.82 4.80
C ARG A 195 -4.95 -9.09 6.26
N LEU A 196 -4.02 -8.86 7.19
CA LEU A 196 -4.33 -8.99 8.62
C LEU A 196 -5.42 -8.02 9.05
N LEU A 197 -5.39 -6.78 8.53
CA LEU A 197 -6.39 -5.77 8.83
C LEU A 197 -7.77 -6.13 8.28
N ALA A 198 -7.84 -6.67 7.05
CA ALA A 198 -9.08 -7.19 6.50
C ALA A 198 -9.62 -8.38 7.30
N LEU A 199 -8.74 -9.26 7.77
CA LEU A 199 -9.10 -10.46 8.56
C LEU A 199 -9.40 -10.20 10.04
N SER A 200 -8.99 -9.06 10.58
CA SER A 200 -9.33 -8.70 11.96
C SER A 200 -10.76 -8.17 12.09
N GLY A 201 -11.37 -7.77 10.97
CA GLY A 201 -12.67 -7.08 10.97
C GLY A 201 -12.65 -5.70 11.60
N ALA A 202 -11.45 -5.10 11.79
CA ALA A 202 -11.31 -3.78 12.40
C ALA A 202 -12.02 -2.66 11.61
N ARG A 203 -12.32 -2.90 10.33
CA ARG A 203 -13.12 -2.02 9.46
C ARG A 203 -14.58 -1.87 9.92
N ASP A 204 -15.14 -2.90 10.55
CA ASP A 204 -16.55 -2.91 10.97
C ASP A 204 -16.73 -2.37 12.40
N HIS A 205 -15.65 -1.94 13.06
CA HIS A 205 -15.70 -1.47 14.45
C HIS A 205 -15.88 0.06 14.53
N PRO A 206 -16.98 0.56 15.14
CA PRO A 206 -17.21 2.00 15.27
C PRO A 206 -16.21 2.60 16.28
N GLY A 207 -15.15 3.23 15.76
CA GLY A 207 -14.11 3.89 16.55
C GLY A 207 -12.69 3.72 16.02
N THR A 208 -12.48 2.88 15.00
CA THR A 208 -11.15 2.67 14.42
C THR A 208 -10.81 3.80 13.43
N HIS A 209 -9.99 4.77 13.87
CA HIS A 209 -9.20 5.55 12.93
C HIS A 209 -8.13 4.62 12.35
N LEU A 210 -8.32 4.17 11.11
CA LEU A 210 -7.37 3.33 10.40
C LEU A 210 -6.17 4.19 9.94
N LEU A 211 -5.15 4.21 10.81
CA LEU A 211 -3.76 4.68 10.61
C LEU A 211 -3.49 6.18 10.38
#